data_AF-A0A7G5FE11-F1
#
_entry.id   AF-A0A7G5FE11-F1
#
_cell.length_a   1.000
_cell.length_b   1.000
_cell.length_c   1.000
_cell.angle_alpha   90.00
_cell.angle_beta   90.00
_cell.angle_gamma   90.00
#
_symmetry.space_group_name_H-M   'P 1'
#
loop_
_entity.id
_entity.type
_entity.pdbx_description
1 polymer ?
#
loop_
_entity_poly.entity_id
_entity_poly.type
_entity_poly.pdbx_seq_one_letter_code
_entity_poly.pdbx_strand_id
1 'polypeptide(L)'
;MESIAPLFPVDQRRGIYILEFENGEQYVGQALNVVTRFANHRHGSAHHKPWTDIVAIQFLPVIEEHLTPIEFTHIARLRGQGIELRNKMGNFGHLQPSGLDEIISVEEQEHWVLGQGTYGSAAFNFVDVAASPKLVEKLRLKDPELLSKILSDLRFAFEKLVPNAPELESQYWTLSDYPSTAGGRFATLNLGVLEFVVFPRTKFRIDEECPKYFGGSSGFRVR
;
A
#
# COMPACT_ATOMS: atom_id res chain seq x y z
N MET A 1 13.90 29.73 -0.76
CA MET A 1 14.43 29.69 -2.15
C MET A 1 13.29 29.85 -3.16
N GLU A 2 13.17 31.00 -3.85
CA GLU A 2 12.00 31.32 -4.72
C GLU A 2 11.95 30.57 -6.05
N SER A 3 13.09 30.31 -6.68
CA SER A 3 13.17 29.55 -7.92
C SER A 3 14.45 28.73 -7.96
N ILE A 4 14.35 27.55 -8.58
CA ILE A 4 15.48 26.66 -8.88
C ILE A 4 15.85 26.67 -10.36
N ALA A 5 15.20 27.51 -11.17
CA ALA A 5 15.45 27.59 -12.61
C ALA A 5 16.93 27.83 -12.99
N PRO A 6 17.70 28.66 -12.25
CA PRO A 6 19.12 28.87 -12.55
C PRO A 6 20.00 27.64 -12.29
N LEU A 7 19.53 26.67 -11.50
CA LEU A 7 20.31 25.48 -11.12
C LEU A 7 20.24 24.37 -12.19
N PHE A 8 19.22 24.40 -13.05
CA PHE A 8 18.91 23.30 -13.96
C PHE A 8 18.68 23.78 -15.40
N PRO A 9 19.61 23.45 -16.33
CA PRO A 9 19.45 23.69 -17.77
C PRO A 9 18.15 23.09 -18.31
N VAL A 10 17.56 23.71 -19.34
CA VAL A 10 16.22 23.34 -19.85
C VAL A 10 16.14 21.89 -20.33
N ASP A 11 17.21 21.40 -20.94
CA ASP A 11 17.38 20.03 -21.46
C ASP A 11 17.61 18.98 -20.36
N GLN A 12 17.87 19.41 -19.12
CA GLN A 12 18.16 18.53 -17.98
C GLN A 12 17.13 18.67 -16.86
N ARG A 13 15.86 18.97 -17.17
CA ARG A 13 14.82 19.16 -16.12
C ARG A 13 13.98 17.92 -15.83
N ARG A 14 14.10 16.87 -16.64
CA ARG A 14 13.45 15.58 -16.42
C ARG A 14 14.30 14.71 -15.49
N GLY A 15 13.71 14.13 -14.45
CA GLY A 15 14.46 13.28 -13.52
C GLY A 15 13.79 13.07 -12.18
N ILE A 16 14.60 12.65 -11.21
CA ILE A 16 14.22 12.43 -9.81
C ILE A 16 14.79 13.55 -8.96
N TYR A 17 13.99 14.13 -8.07
CA TYR A 17 14.43 15.10 -7.08
C TYR A 17 14.17 14.59 -5.66
N ILE A 18 14.98 15.08 -4.74
CA ILE A 18 14.77 14.93 -3.30
C ILE A 18 14.67 16.34 -2.72
N LEU A 19 13.59 16.64 -2.01
CA LEU A 19 13.46 17.85 -1.22
C LEU A 19 13.79 17.53 0.23
N GLU A 20 14.53 18.40 0.89
CA GLU A 20 14.80 18.34 2.32
C GLU A 20 14.06 19.46 3.02
N PHE A 21 13.50 19.17 4.20
CA PHE A 21 12.71 20.12 4.98
C PHE A 21 13.44 20.53 6.27
N GLU A 22 13.04 21.65 6.86
CA GLU A 22 13.63 22.19 8.09
C GLU A 22 13.67 21.19 9.25
N ASN A 23 12.69 20.28 9.34
CA ASN A 23 12.59 19.25 10.36
C ASN A 23 13.42 17.98 10.06
N GLY A 24 14.18 17.96 8.98
CA GLY A 24 15.00 16.81 8.58
C GLY A 24 14.26 15.74 7.77
N GLU A 25 12.94 15.88 7.59
CA GLU A 25 12.20 15.00 6.66
C GLU A 25 12.67 15.21 5.22
N GLN A 26 12.41 14.22 4.37
CA GLN A 26 12.66 14.32 2.94
C GLN A 26 11.44 13.94 2.09
N TYR A 27 11.42 14.36 0.84
CA TYR A 27 10.43 13.95 -0.15
C TYR A 27 11.12 13.59 -1.46
N VAL A 28 10.88 12.39 -1.96
CA VAL A 28 11.35 11.94 -3.28
C VAL A 28 10.23 12.17 -4.29
N GLY A 29 10.55 12.75 -5.45
CA GLY A 29 9.58 12.87 -6.52
C GLY A 29 10.20 12.72 -7.89
N GLN A 30 9.38 12.32 -8.85
CA GLN A 30 9.70 12.41 -10.27
C GLN A 30 9.15 13.69 -10.91
N ALA A 31 9.86 14.21 -11.91
CA ALA A 31 9.42 15.36 -12.69
C ALA A 31 9.80 15.22 -14.16
N LEU A 32 8.90 15.65 -15.06
CA LEU A 32 9.26 15.98 -16.45
C LEU A 32 9.99 17.33 -16.52
N ASN A 33 9.65 18.25 -15.61
CA ASN A 33 10.32 19.52 -15.42
C ASN A 33 10.39 19.84 -13.92
N VAL A 34 11.57 19.66 -13.33
CA VAL A 34 11.81 19.85 -11.90
C VAL A 34 11.51 21.29 -11.44
N VAL A 35 11.74 22.30 -12.29
CA VAL A 35 11.47 23.70 -11.95
C VAL A 35 9.98 23.94 -11.74
N THR A 36 9.16 23.47 -12.68
CA THR A 36 7.69 23.55 -12.57
C THR A 36 7.21 22.74 -11.37
N ARG A 37 7.77 21.54 -11.17
CA ARG A 37 7.36 20.67 -10.06
C ARG A 37 7.69 21.28 -8.69
N PHE A 38 8.88 21.86 -8.54
CA PHE A 38 9.27 22.58 -7.34
C PHE A 38 8.38 23.79 -7.07
N ALA A 39 8.03 24.57 -8.11
CA ALA A 39 7.11 25.68 -7.97
C ALA A 39 5.73 25.20 -7.49
N ASN A 40 5.20 24.10 -8.02
CA ASN A 40 3.94 23.51 -7.54
C ASN A 40 4.05 23.09 -6.07
N HIS A 41 5.20 22.56 -5.64
CA HIS A 41 5.39 22.21 -4.24
C HIS A 41 5.35 23.45 -3.33
N ARG A 42 6.03 24.53 -3.73
CA ARG A 42 6.05 25.78 -2.96
C ARG A 42 4.72 26.51 -2.91
N HIS A 43 3.96 26.54 -4.01
CA HIS A 43 2.69 27.27 -4.09
C HIS A 43 1.47 26.41 -3.75
N GLY A 44 1.67 25.11 -3.53
CA GLY A 44 0.60 24.15 -3.37
C GLY A 44 0.02 23.69 -4.70
N SER A 45 -0.75 22.60 -4.63
CA SER A 45 -1.45 22.02 -5.75
C SER A 45 -2.79 21.44 -5.29
N ALA A 46 -3.57 20.88 -6.21
CA ALA A 46 -4.76 20.11 -5.88
C ALA A 46 -4.48 18.93 -4.92
N HIS A 47 -3.22 18.48 -4.81
CA HIS A 47 -2.85 17.32 -4.01
C HIS A 47 -2.27 17.65 -2.63
N HIS A 48 -1.78 18.87 -2.41
CA HIS A 48 -1.23 19.28 -1.11
C HIS A 48 -1.15 20.81 -0.96
N LYS A 49 -1.17 21.28 0.29
CA LYS A 49 -0.95 22.69 0.66
C LYS A 49 0.49 23.15 0.33
N PRO A 50 0.73 24.45 0.14
CA PRO A 50 2.08 25.02 -0.01
C PRO A 50 3.11 24.45 0.98
N TRP A 51 4.28 24.04 0.51
CA TRP A 51 5.41 23.68 1.36
C TRP A 51 6.34 24.88 1.52
N THR A 52 6.35 25.44 2.73
CA THR A 52 7.07 26.68 3.06
C THR A 52 8.44 26.44 3.68
N ASP A 53 8.71 25.19 4.07
CA ASP A 53 9.84 24.74 4.90
C ASP A 53 10.88 23.92 4.13
N ILE A 54 10.90 24.03 2.79
CA ILE A 54 11.92 23.37 1.95
C ILE A 54 13.24 24.12 2.09
N VAL A 55 14.29 23.42 2.56
CA VAL A 55 15.62 23.98 2.78
C VAL A 55 16.64 23.58 1.71
N ALA A 56 16.49 22.41 1.10
CA ALA A 56 17.39 21.93 0.07
C ALA A 56 16.68 21.11 -1.01
N ILE A 57 17.35 21.00 -2.16
CA ILE A 57 16.96 20.14 -3.26
C ILE A 57 18.19 19.41 -3.80
N GLN A 58 18.06 18.09 -3.96
CA GLN A 58 18.96 17.27 -4.75
C GLN A 58 18.24 16.84 -6.02
N PHE A 59 18.94 16.72 -7.13
CA PHE A 59 18.33 16.36 -8.40
C PHE A 59 19.24 15.47 -9.23
N LEU A 60 18.65 14.39 -9.75
CA LEU A 60 19.25 13.44 -10.68
C LEU A 60 18.52 13.57 -12.02
N PRO A 61 19.15 14.17 -13.05
CA PRO A 61 18.62 14.16 -14.41
C PRO A 61 18.51 12.72 -14.93
N VAL A 62 17.36 12.38 -15.50
CA VAL A 62 17.12 11.09 -16.15
C VAL A 62 16.40 11.37 -17.47
N ILE A 63 17.01 11.00 -18.59
CA ILE A 63 16.52 11.39 -19.91
C ILE A 63 15.54 10.35 -20.48
N GLU A 64 15.94 9.08 -20.52
CA GLU A 64 15.20 8.05 -21.26
C GLU A 64 14.53 7.01 -20.37
N GLU A 65 15.08 6.75 -19.18
CA GLU A 65 14.57 5.70 -18.31
C GLU A 65 13.20 6.02 -17.71
N HIS A 66 12.46 4.96 -17.36
CA HIS A 66 11.23 5.06 -16.60
C HIS A 66 11.53 5.59 -15.18
N LEU A 67 10.87 6.67 -14.80
CA LEU A 67 11.15 7.36 -13.54
C LEU A 67 10.59 6.60 -12.32
N THR A 68 9.47 5.90 -12.47
CA THR A 68 8.80 5.23 -11.33
C THR A 68 9.70 4.19 -10.62
N PRO A 69 10.36 3.24 -11.31
CA PRO A 69 11.24 2.30 -10.61
C PRO A 69 12.41 2.98 -9.88
N ILE A 70 12.93 4.08 -10.46
CA ILE A 70 14.02 4.86 -9.87
C ILE A 70 13.52 5.58 -8.61
N GLU A 71 12.36 6.24 -8.69
CA GLU A 71 11.70 6.88 -7.54
C GLU A 71 11.51 5.90 -6.37
N PHE A 72 10.94 4.73 -6.64
CA PHE A 72 10.73 3.70 -5.60
C PHE A 72 12.04 3.18 -5.01
N THR A 73 13.09 3.05 -5.83
CA THR A 73 14.43 2.66 -5.35
C THR A 73 15.00 3.71 -4.39
N HIS A 74 14.84 5.00 -4.72
CA HIS A 74 15.28 6.10 -3.85
C HIS A 74 14.47 6.17 -2.55
N ILE A 75 13.15 6.00 -2.61
CA ILE A 75 12.28 5.92 -1.43
C ILE A 75 12.75 4.77 -0.52
N ALA A 76 12.92 3.57 -1.07
CA ALA A 76 13.35 2.40 -0.30
C ALA A 76 14.74 2.63 0.33
N ARG A 77 15.68 3.22 -0.41
CA ARG A 77 17.03 3.52 0.08
C ARG A 77 17.00 4.49 1.26
N LEU A 78 16.28 5.61 1.15
CA LEU A 78 16.22 6.63 2.20
C LEU A 78 15.51 6.10 3.45
N ARG A 79 14.42 5.34 3.28
CA ARG A 79 13.76 4.65 4.40
C ARG A 79 14.70 3.67 5.10
N GLY A 80 15.48 2.91 4.34
CA GLY A 80 16.50 2.01 4.88
C GLY A 80 17.62 2.72 5.66
N GLN A 81 17.78 4.03 5.44
CA GLN A 81 18.69 4.89 6.21
C GLN A 81 18.03 5.53 7.44
N GLY A 82 16.75 5.23 7.70
CA GLY A 82 16.00 5.82 8.81
C GLY A 82 15.53 7.25 8.57
N ILE A 83 15.58 7.74 7.32
CA ILE A 83 15.10 9.07 6.97
C ILE A 83 13.57 9.05 6.88
N GLU A 84 12.93 9.94 7.62
CA GLU A 84 11.48 10.14 7.55
C GLU A 84 11.10 10.80 6.21
N LEU A 85 10.13 10.21 5.52
CA LEU A 85 9.69 10.68 4.21
C LEU A 85 8.26 11.24 4.23
N ARG A 86 8.04 12.37 3.56
CA ARG A 86 6.69 12.93 3.30
C ARG A 86 5.96 12.22 2.16
N ASN A 87 6.61 11.31 1.45
CA ASN A 87 5.97 10.48 0.44
C ASN A 87 4.80 9.70 1.07
N LYS A 88 3.63 9.73 0.42
CA LYS A 88 2.52 8.82 0.74
C LYS A 88 2.64 7.52 -0.06
N MET A 89 2.89 7.65 -1.36
CA MET A 89 3.08 6.51 -2.26
C MET A 89 4.45 5.86 -2.04
N GLY A 90 4.50 4.53 -1.97
CA GLY A 90 5.74 3.75 -1.82
C GLY A 90 6.40 3.81 -0.43
N ASN A 91 5.94 4.70 0.44
CA ASN A 91 6.40 4.86 1.82
C ASN A 91 5.45 4.15 2.79
N PHE A 92 5.45 2.82 2.75
CA PHE A 92 4.57 2.01 3.60
C PHE A 92 4.81 2.27 5.09
N GLY A 93 3.74 2.45 5.86
CA GLY A 93 3.83 2.71 7.31
C GLY A 93 4.23 4.14 7.65
N HIS A 94 4.00 5.11 6.76
CA HIS A 94 4.21 6.52 7.09
C HIS A 94 3.27 7.00 8.19
N LEU A 95 3.71 7.96 8.99
CA LEU A 95 2.90 8.57 10.07
C LEU A 95 2.08 9.79 9.61
N GLN A 96 2.09 10.10 8.31
CA GLN A 96 1.31 11.19 7.74
C GLN A 96 -0.19 10.84 7.72
N PRO A 97 -1.09 11.83 7.86
CA PRO A 97 -2.52 11.60 7.82
C PRO A 97 -2.97 10.86 6.56
N SER A 98 -3.78 9.83 6.78
CA SER A 98 -4.37 8.96 5.78
C SER A 98 -5.89 9.17 5.70
N GLY A 99 -6.50 8.85 4.56
CA GLY A 99 -7.97 8.92 4.45
C GLY A 99 -8.68 7.93 5.37
N LEU A 100 -7.99 6.86 5.82
CA LEU A 100 -8.55 5.93 6.81
C LEU A 100 -8.77 6.62 8.16
N ASP A 101 -7.93 7.60 8.51
CA ASP A 101 -7.98 8.35 9.77
C ASP A 101 -9.29 9.16 9.92
N GLU A 102 -9.92 9.50 8.79
CA GLU A 102 -11.22 10.19 8.75
C GLU A 102 -12.40 9.24 9.04
N ILE A 103 -12.18 7.93 8.91
CA ILE A 103 -13.22 6.91 9.03
C ILE A 103 -13.04 6.07 10.32
N ILE A 104 -11.79 5.80 10.68
CA ILE A 104 -11.38 5.13 11.91
C ILE A 104 -10.31 6.02 12.55
N SER A 105 -10.58 6.53 13.75
CA SER A 105 -9.61 7.38 14.45
C SER A 105 -8.28 6.66 14.69
N VAL A 106 -7.19 7.42 14.84
CA VAL A 106 -5.85 6.83 15.09
C VAL A 106 -5.87 6.00 16.37
N GLU A 107 -6.58 6.46 17.39
CA GLU A 107 -6.76 5.75 18.65
C GLU A 107 -7.48 4.40 18.45
N GLU A 108 -8.55 4.37 17.65
CA GLU A 108 -9.23 3.12 17.30
C GLU A 108 -8.36 2.20 16.44
N GLN A 109 -7.54 2.74 15.54
CA GLN A 109 -6.55 1.98 14.77
C GLN A 109 -5.47 1.36 15.68
N GLU A 110 -4.99 2.08 16.70
CA GLU A 110 -4.06 1.56 17.70
C GLU A 110 -4.69 0.41 18.50
N HIS A 111 -5.91 0.61 19.01
CA HIS A 111 -6.65 -0.47 19.67
C HIS A 111 -6.84 -1.68 18.75
N TRP A 112 -7.13 -1.45 17.46
CA TRP A 112 -7.24 -2.50 16.47
C TRP A 112 -5.94 -3.31 16.32
N VAL A 113 -4.80 -2.65 16.14
CA VAL A 113 -3.47 -3.31 16.02
C VAL A 113 -3.13 -4.12 17.26
N LEU A 114 -3.55 -3.66 18.44
CA LEU A 114 -3.32 -4.34 19.72
C LEU A 114 -4.33 -5.47 20.01
N GLY A 115 -5.26 -5.75 19.09
CA GLY A 115 -6.31 -6.76 19.27
C GLY A 115 -7.39 -6.37 20.29
N GLN A 116 -7.48 -5.08 20.61
CA GLN A 116 -8.43 -4.49 21.56
C GLN A 116 -9.56 -3.71 20.87
N GLY A 117 -9.53 -3.61 19.54
CA GLY A 117 -10.51 -2.87 18.76
C GLY A 117 -11.92 -3.46 18.90
N THR A 118 -12.92 -2.61 18.96
CA THR A 118 -14.31 -3.02 18.79
C THR A 118 -14.60 -3.18 17.30
N TYR A 119 -14.53 -4.42 16.83
CA TYR A 119 -14.89 -4.76 15.45
C TYR A 119 -16.40 -4.64 15.25
N GLY A 120 -16.82 -4.15 14.07
CA GLY A 120 -18.21 -3.93 13.69
C GLY A 120 -19.16 -4.95 14.34
N SER A 121 -20.02 -4.47 15.22
CA SER A 121 -20.88 -5.30 16.08
C SER A 121 -21.92 -6.15 15.33
N ALA A 122 -22.02 -5.97 14.01
CA ALA A 122 -22.91 -6.74 13.14
C ALA A 122 -22.19 -8.00 12.64
N ALA A 123 -22.80 -9.17 12.86
CA ALA A 123 -22.34 -10.41 12.25
C ALA A 123 -22.24 -10.25 10.72
N PHE A 124 -21.09 -10.55 10.14
CA PHE A 124 -20.90 -10.46 8.69
C PHE A 124 -21.62 -11.63 8.01
N ASN A 125 -22.77 -11.35 7.40
CA ASN A 125 -23.57 -12.34 6.72
C ASN A 125 -23.28 -12.36 5.22
N PHE A 126 -22.57 -13.40 4.76
CA PHE A 126 -22.34 -13.69 3.34
C PHE A 126 -23.61 -13.99 2.51
N VAL A 127 -24.79 -13.98 3.13
CA VAL A 127 -26.00 -14.62 2.60
C VAL A 127 -26.87 -13.67 1.76
N ASP A 128 -26.70 -12.35 1.88
CA ASP A 128 -27.52 -11.35 1.15
C ASP A 128 -26.82 -10.74 -0.07
N VAL A 129 -26.21 -11.57 -0.92
CA VAL A 129 -25.86 -11.15 -2.27
C VAL A 129 -26.80 -11.87 -3.24
N ALA A 130 -27.67 -11.10 -3.87
CA ALA A 130 -28.77 -11.55 -4.75
C ALA A 130 -28.34 -12.39 -5.99
N ALA A 131 -27.06 -12.76 -6.10
CA ALA A 131 -26.51 -13.73 -7.02
C ALA A 131 -25.63 -14.70 -6.22
N SER A 132 -25.82 -16.02 -6.39
CA SER A 132 -24.95 -17.00 -5.73
C SER A 132 -23.49 -16.77 -6.15
N PRO A 133 -22.54 -16.56 -5.23
CA PRO A 133 -21.13 -16.40 -5.58
C PRO A 133 -20.61 -17.60 -6.36
N LYS A 134 -19.76 -17.39 -7.36
CA LYS A 134 -19.14 -18.44 -8.19
C LYS A 134 -18.44 -19.48 -7.33
N LEU A 135 -17.76 -19.06 -6.26
CA LEU A 135 -17.18 -19.97 -5.28
C LEU A 135 -18.20 -20.99 -4.76
N VAL A 136 -19.36 -20.50 -4.32
CA VAL A 136 -20.45 -21.32 -3.78
C VAL A 136 -20.99 -22.23 -4.88
N GLU A 137 -21.27 -21.71 -6.07
CA GLU A 137 -21.75 -22.52 -7.20
C GLU A 137 -20.79 -23.65 -7.57
N LYS A 138 -19.48 -23.38 -7.57
CA LYS A 138 -18.46 -24.35 -8.00
C LYS A 138 -18.17 -25.42 -6.94
N LEU A 139 -18.29 -25.10 -5.66
CA LEU A 139 -17.91 -26.01 -4.58
C LEU A 139 -19.08 -26.66 -3.85
N ARG A 140 -20.28 -26.06 -3.81
CA ARG A 140 -21.41 -26.55 -2.99
C ARG A 140 -21.70 -28.04 -3.19
N LEU A 141 -21.62 -28.53 -4.43
CA LEU A 141 -21.83 -29.95 -4.75
C LEU A 141 -20.54 -30.75 -4.88
N LYS A 142 -19.42 -30.10 -5.20
CA LYS A 142 -18.15 -30.77 -5.51
C LYS A 142 -17.32 -31.06 -4.26
N ASP A 143 -17.26 -30.09 -3.36
CA ASP A 143 -16.46 -30.13 -2.13
C ASP A 143 -17.08 -29.20 -1.07
N PRO A 144 -18.20 -29.62 -0.46
CA PRO A 144 -18.91 -28.81 0.53
C PRO A 144 -18.08 -28.58 1.81
N GLU A 145 -17.15 -29.49 2.13
CA GLU A 145 -16.26 -29.35 3.29
C GLU A 145 -15.24 -28.22 3.06
N LEU A 146 -14.59 -28.19 1.90
CA LEU A 146 -13.69 -27.10 1.53
C LEU A 146 -14.43 -25.76 1.47
N LEU A 147 -15.63 -25.75 0.89
CA LEU A 147 -16.47 -24.54 0.87
C LEU A 147 -16.73 -24.02 2.29
N SER A 148 -17.12 -24.90 3.21
CA SER A 148 -17.37 -24.53 4.61
C SER A 148 -16.12 -23.96 5.29
N LYS A 149 -14.94 -24.53 5.03
CA LYS A 149 -13.67 -24.04 5.59
C LYS A 149 -13.34 -22.65 5.07
N ILE A 150 -13.42 -22.42 3.75
CA ILE A 150 -13.17 -21.11 3.15
C ILE A 150 -14.12 -20.04 3.70
N LEU A 151 -15.42 -20.35 3.79
CA LEU A 151 -16.41 -19.41 4.33
C LEU A 151 -16.19 -19.12 5.82
N SER A 152 -15.75 -20.12 6.60
CA SER A 152 -15.41 -19.94 8.02
C SER A 152 -14.21 -19.01 8.18
N ASP A 153 -13.15 -19.19 7.39
CA ASP A 153 -11.95 -18.35 7.45
C ASP A 153 -12.24 -16.91 6.98
N LEU A 154 -13.04 -16.75 5.92
CA LEU A 154 -13.48 -15.43 5.47
C LEU A 154 -14.34 -14.74 6.54
N ARG A 155 -15.26 -15.47 7.19
CA ARG A 155 -16.05 -14.91 8.30
C ARG A 155 -15.16 -14.41 9.43
N PHE A 156 -14.20 -15.24 9.85
CA PHE A 156 -13.25 -14.86 10.88
C PHE A 156 -12.47 -13.60 10.48
N ALA A 157 -12.02 -13.51 9.22
CA ALA A 157 -11.31 -12.33 8.74
C ALA A 157 -12.16 -11.06 8.83
N PHE A 158 -13.42 -11.09 8.39
CA PHE A 158 -14.30 -9.91 8.47
C PHE A 158 -14.73 -9.57 9.89
N GLU A 159 -14.92 -10.56 10.76
CA GLU A 159 -15.37 -10.32 12.14
C GLU A 159 -14.24 -9.91 13.10
N LYS A 160 -12.99 -10.28 12.80
CA LYS A 160 -11.86 -10.14 13.73
C LYS A 160 -10.67 -9.38 13.19
N LEU A 161 -10.50 -9.31 11.88
CA LEU A 161 -9.28 -8.75 11.27
C LEU A 161 -9.56 -7.47 10.50
N VAL A 162 -10.70 -7.37 9.81
CA VAL A 162 -11.06 -6.19 9.01
C VAL A 162 -11.99 -5.28 9.82
N PRO A 163 -11.57 -4.04 10.12
CA PRO A 163 -12.43 -3.11 10.84
C PRO A 163 -13.59 -2.65 9.95
N ASN A 164 -14.78 -2.47 10.53
CA ASN A 164 -15.98 -1.97 9.86
C ASN A 164 -16.19 -2.60 8.47
N ALA A 165 -16.08 -3.93 8.40
CA ALA A 165 -15.99 -4.66 7.14
C ALA A 165 -17.14 -4.32 6.17
N PRO A 166 -18.44 -4.38 6.54
CA PRO A 166 -19.52 -4.00 5.62
C PRO A 166 -19.41 -2.57 5.07
N GLU A 167 -18.99 -1.62 5.91
CA GLU A 167 -18.97 -0.19 5.57
C GLU A 167 -17.78 0.18 4.68
N LEU A 168 -16.67 -0.56 4.78
CA LEU A 168 -15.41 -0.26 4.09
C LEU A 168 -15.18 -1.04 2.80
N GLU A 169 -16.17 -1.83 2.36
CA GLU A 169 -16.09 -2.58 1.10
C GLU A 169 -15.88 -1.63 -0.09
N SER A 170 -15.09 -2.10 -1.06
CA SER A 170 -14.67 -1.37 -2.28
C SER A 170 -13.77 -0.15 -2.06
N GLN A 171 -13.75 0.45 -0.86
CA GLN A 171 -12.86 1.56 -0.54
C GLN A 171 -11.52 1.08 0.01
N TYR A 172 -11.56 0.19 1.01
CA TYR A 172 -10.35 -0.30 1.69
C TYR A 172 -10.13 -1.79 1.52
N TRP A 173 -11.16 -2.53 1.12
CA TRP A 173 -11.03 -3.94 0.83
C TRP A 173 -11.93 -4.41 -0.31
N THR A 174 -11.56 -5.51 -0.95
CA THR A 174 -12.38 -6.20 -1.95
C THR A 174 -12.24 -7.71 -1.81
N LEU A 175 -13.29 -8.46 -2.14
CA LEU A 175 -13.25 -9.92 -2.20
C LEU A 175 -13.36 -10.39 -3.65
N SER A 176 -12.26 -10.91 -4.20
CA SER A 176 -12.26 -11.54 -5.52
C SER A 176 -12.88 -12.93 -5.44
N ASP A 177 -13.99 -13.13 -6.14
CA ASP A 177 -14.73 -14.40 -6.19
C ASP A 177 -14.28 -15.28 -7.38
N TYR A 178 -13.65 -16.40 -7.05
CA TYR A 178 -13.19 -17.42 -8.01
C TYR A 178 -12.31 -16.89 -9.17
N PRO A 179 -11.29 -16.05 -8.93
CA PRO A 179 -10.48 -15.49 -10.02
C PRO A 179 -9.69 -16.57 -10.78
N SER A 180 -9.41 -16.30 -12.05
CA SER A 180 -8.67 -17.20 -12.96
C SER A 180 -7.17 -16.91 -13.02
N THR A 181 -6.70 -15.80 -12.45
CA THR A 181 -5.29 -15.39 -12.46
C THR A 181 -4.39 -16.29 -11.60
N ALA A 182 -3.09 -16.34 -11.94
CA ALA A 182 -2.04 -17.03 -11.17
C ALA A 182 -2.34 -18.50 -10.79
N GLY A 183 -2.74 -19.32 -11.76
CA GLY A 183 -3.11 -20.73 -11.52
C GLY A 183 -4.49 -20.92 -10.90
N GLY A 184 -5.18 -19.83 -10.57
CA GLY A 184 -6.55 -19.81 -10.11
C GLY A 184 -6.69 -19.87 -8.60
N ARG A 185 -7.68 -19.15 -8.07
CA ARG A 185 -7.96 -19.07 -6.63
C ARG A 185 -9.45 -19.22 -6.39
N PHE A 186 -9.82 -19.86 -5.28
CA PHE A 186 -11.20 -19.96 -4.83
C PHE A 186 -11.75 -18.59 -4.40
N ALA A 187 -10.96 -17.85 -3.62
CA ALA A 187 -11.24 -16.47 -3.24
C ALA A 187 -9.95 -15.72 -2.89
N THR A 188 -9.99 -14.39 -2.93
CA THR A 188 -8.91 -13.53 -2.43
C THR A 188 -9.49 -12.30 -1.76
N LEU A 189 -9.23 -12.13 -0.46
CA LEU A 189 -9.52 -10.90 0.27
C LEU A 189 -8.33 -9.95 0.10
N ASN A 190 -8.57 -8.80 -0.52
CA ASN A 190 -7.57 -7.76 -0.71
C ASN A 190 -7.82 -6.63 0.29
N LEU A 191 -6.77 -6.15 0.97
CA LEU A 191 -6.79 -4.96 1.82
C LEU A 191 -5.83 -3.91 1.24
N GLY A 192 -6.37 -2.84 0.66
CA GLY A 192 -5.58 -1.88 -0.11
C GLY A 192 -4.79 -2.55 -1.25
N VAL A 193 -3.46 -2.53 -1.15
CA VAL A 193 -2.56 -3.13 -2.16
C VAL A 193 -2.10 -4.55 -1.81
N LEU A 194 -2.58 -5.13 -0.71
CA LEU A 194 -2.16 -6.44 -0.21
C LEU A 194 -3.23 -7.49 -0.51
N GLU A 195 -2.84 -8.60 -1.14
CA GLU A 195 -3.61 -9.85 -1.12
C GLU A 195 -3.50 -10.47 0.29
N PHE A 196 -4.43 -10.13 1.18
CA PHE A 196 -4.34 -10.41 2.61
C PHE A 196 -4.67 -11.87 2.95
N VAL A 197 -5.77 -12.40 2.42
CA VAL A 197 -6.14 -13.82 2.57
C VAL A 197 -6.35 -14.43 1.20
N VAL A 198 -5.59 -15.48 0.88
CA VAL A 198 -5.60 -16.14 -0.43
C VAL A 198 -5.96 -17.62 -0.28
N PHE A 199 -7.00 -18.05 -0.99
CA PHE A 199 -7.39 -19.46 -1.08
C PHE A 199 -7.04 -20.01 -2.48
N PRO A 200 -5.84 -20.54 -2.72
CA PRO A 200 -5.46 -21.00 -4.05
C PRO A 200 -6.16 -22.30 -4.43
N ARG A 201 -6.32 -22.55 -5.74
CA ARG A 201 -6.77 -23.85 -6.26
C ARG A 201 -5.63 -24.86 -6.39
N THR A 202 -4.40 -24.38 -6.44
CA THR A 202 -3.18 -25.18 -6.41
C THR A 202 -2.68 -25.29 -4.97
N LYS A 203 -2.18 -26.46 -4.60
CA LYS A 203 -1.49 -26.60 -3.31
C LYS A 203 -0.23 -25.74 -3.34
N PHE A 204 0.00 -24.96 -2.29
CA PHE A 204 1.32 -24.38 -2.06
C PHE A 204 2.32 -25.54 -1.96
N ARG A 205 3.35 -25.53 -2.81
CA ARG A 205 4.53 -26.34 -2.57
C ARG A 205 5.26 -25.67 -1.41
N ILE A 206 5.23 -26.29 -0.24
CA ILE A 206 5.94 -25.82 0.94
C ILE A 206 7.47 -26.03 0.77
N ASP A 207 7.88 -26.72 -0.31
CA ASP A 207 9.27 -27.16 -0.55
C ASP A 207 10.09 -26.23 -1.47
N GLU A 208 9.53 -25.11 -1.95
CA GLU A 208 10.29 -24.11 -2.68
C GLU A 208 10.54 -22.93 -1.72
N GLU A 209 11.81 -22.75 -1.32
CA GLU A 209 12.29 -21.60 -0.55
C GLU A 209 11.55 -20.33 -0.99
N CYS A 210 11.02 -19.56 -0.02
CA CYS A 210 10.46 -18.23 -0.29
C CYS A 210 11.36 -17.53 -1.31
N PRO A 211 10.86 -17.21 -2.52
CA PRO A 211 11.67 -16.51 -3.49
C PRO A 211 12.18 -15.25 -2.81
N LYS A 212 13.50 -15.06 -2.84
CA LYS A 212 14.22 -13.95 -2.22
C LYS A 212 13.83 -12.63 -2.87
N TYR A 213 12.58 -12.22 -2.73
CA TYR A 213 12.17 -10.84 -2.89
C TYR A 213 12.49 -10.19 -1.57
N PHE A 214 13.69 -9.62 -1.49
CA PHE A 214 14.25 -8.66 -0.52
C PHE A 214 15.74 -9.03 -0.36
N GLY A 215 16.56 -8.41 -1.21
CA GLY A 215 17.99 -8.39 -1.02
C GLY A 215 18.32 -7.67 0.30
N GLY A 216 19.10 -8.33 1.15
CA GLY A 216 19.53 -7.77 2.43
C GLY A 216 19.94 -8.84 3.41
N SER A 217 21.10 -9.46 3.18
CA SER A 217 21.76 -10.35 4.14
C SER A 217 22.02 -9.68 5.48
N SER A 218 21.51 -10.25 6.58
CA SER A 218 22.31 -10.43 7.80
C SER A 218 21.71 -11.55 8.63
N GLY A 219 22.53 -12.56 8.92
CA GLY A 219 22.12 -13.74 9.67
C GLY A 219 21.87 -13.41 11.14
N PHE A 220 20.72 -13.84 11.64
CA PHE A 220 20.48 -13.91 13.08
C PHE A 220 20.70 -15.35 13.53
N ARG A 221 21.79 -15.57 14.28
CA ARG A 221 22.07 -16.83 14.98
C ARG A 221 21.63 -16.63 16.43
N VAL A 222 20.54 -17.27 16.81
CA VAL A 222 20.09 -17.29 18.21
C VAL A 222 20.94 -18.30 18.97
N ARG A 223 21.53 -17.86 20.09
CA ARG A 223 21.95 -18.73 21.18
C ARG A 223 20.79 -18.91 22.14
#